data_AF-A0A838QPB8-F1
#
_entry.id   AF-A0A838QPB8-F1
#
_cell.length_a   1.000
_cell.length_b   1.000
_cell.length_c   1.000
_cell.angle_alpha   90.00
_cell.angle_beta   90.00
_cell.angle_gamma   90.00
#
_symmetry.space_group_name_H-M   'P 1'
#
loop_
_entity.id
_entity.type
_entity.pdbx_description
1 polymer ?
#
loop_
_entity_poly.entity_id
_entity_poly.type
_entity_poly.pdbx_seq_one_letter_code
_entity_poly.pdbx_strand_id
1 'polypeptide(L)' 'MTKSLQQLIEKASQLPPEQQESFAALMLYELESDQRWDELFARSPELLEKLAAEAIAEDDAGLTEPLDPDNL' A
#
# COMPACT_ATOMS: atom_id res chain seq x y z
N MET A 1 -6.20 22.92 6.93
CA MET A 1 -4.89 22.36 6.53
C MET A 1 -4.11 22.01 7.77
N THR A 2 -3.56 20.80 7.87
CA THR A 2 -2.70 20.43 9.01
C THR A 2 -1.34 21.11 8.87
N LYS A 3 -0.59 21.24 9.97
CA LYS A 3 0.76 21.84 9.94
C LYS A 3 1.68 21.11 8.97
N SER A 4 1.62 19.78 8.94
CA SER A 4 2.45 18.96 8.06
C SER A 4 2.09 19.14 6.58
N LEU A 5 0.80 19.18 6.24
CA LEU A 5 0.37 19.40 4.86
C LEU A 5 0.76 20.81 4.37
N GLN A 6 0.67 21.81 5.23
CA GLN A 6 1.11 23.17 4.90
C GLN A 6 2.61 23.22 4.63
N GLN A 7 3.43 22.60 5.48
CA GLN A 7 4.89 22.53 5.29
C GLN A 7 5.29 21.78 4.02
N LEU A 8 4.56 20.72 3.67
CA LEU A 8 4.79 19.96 2.44
C LEU A 8 4.52 20.83 1.20
N ILE A 9 3.39 21.53 1.16
CA ILE A 9 3.06 22.45 0.05
C ILE A 9 4.08 23.58 -0.06
N GLU A 10 4.48 24.18 1.08
CA GLU A 10 5.49 25.23 1.10
C GLU A 10 6.82 24.74 0.51
N LYS A 11 7.30 23.56 0.91
CA LYS A 11 8.52 22.97 0.36
C LYS A 11 8.37 22.60 -1.12
N ALA A 12 7.25 21.99 -1.51
CA ALA A 12 6.99 21.61 -2.89
C ALA A 12 6.97 22.85 -3.81
N SER A 13 6.36 23.95 -3.37
CA SER A 13 6.31 25.20 -4.14
C SER A 13 7.67 25.86 -4.41
N GLN A 14 8.72 25.47 -3.69
CA GLN A 14 10.09 25.98 -3.89
C GLN A 14 10.88 25.16 -4.93
N LEU A 15 10.33 24.02 -5.38
CA LEU A 15 10.97 23.19 -6.41
C LEU A 15 10.85 23.83 -7.80
N PRO A 16 11.71 23.46 -8.77
CA PRO A 16 11.51 23.81 -10.18
C PRO A 16 10.16 23.29 -10.71
N PRO A 17 9.51 23.97 -11.68
CA PRO A 17 8.18 23.59 -12.17
C PRO A 17 8.03 22.13 -12.59
N GLU A 18 9.03 21.56 -13.27
CA GLU A 18 9.03 20.15 -13.67
C GLU A 18 9.02 19.18 -12.48
N GLN A 19 9.75 19.53 -11.42
CA GLN A 19 9.79 18.76 -10.18
C GLN A 19 8.50 18.94 -9.38
N GLN A 20 7.88 20.12 -9.41
CA GLN A 20 6.55 20.33 -8.82
C GLN A 20 5.50 19.43 -9.48
N GLU A 21 5.49 19.38 -10.81
CA GLU A 21 4.55 18.55 -11.56
C GLU A 21 4.77 17.05 -11.29
N SER A 22 6.04 16.62 -11.31
CA SER A 22 6.39 15.22 -11.00
C SER A 22 5.99 14.84 -9.58
N PHE A 23 6.22 15.73 -8.61
CA PHE A 23 5.82 15.52 -7.23
C PHE A 23 4.29 15.48 -7.07
N ALA A 24 3.57 16.39 -7.73
CA ALA A 24 2.11 16.42 -7.71
C ALA A 24 1.50 15.14 -8.29
N ALA A 25 2.01 14.68 -9.43
CA ALA A 25 1.58 13.43 -10.06
C ALA A 25 1.79 12.22 -9.13
N LEU A 26 2.96 12.12 -8.48
CA LEU A 26 3.24 11.06 -7.52
C LEU A 26 2.27 11.11 -6.33
N MET A 27 2.10 12.28 -5.70
CA MET A 27 1.23 12.40 -4.54
C MET A 27 -0.24 12.09 -4.86
N LEU A 28 -0.74 12.49 -6.04
CA LEU A 28 -2.09 12.15 -6.49
C LEU A 28 -2.25 10.65 -6.72
N TYR A 29 -1.25 10.02 -7.36
CA TYR A 29 -1.25 8.58 -7.56
C TYR A 29 -1.29 7.80 -6.23
N GLU A 30 -0.47 8.19 -5.24
CA GLU A 30 -0.46 7.53 -3.93
C GLU A 30 -1.82 7.66 -3.24
N LEU A 31 -2.46 8.84 -3.27
CA LEU A 31 -3.79 9.04 -2.69
C LEU A 31 -4.87 8.18 -3.36
N GLU A 32 -4.84 8.07 -4.70
CA GLU A 32 -5.76 7.21 -5.44
C GLU A 32 -5.49 5.72 -5.20
N SER A 33 -4.22 5.34 -5.06
CA SER A 33 -3.79 3.98 -4.73
C SER A 33 -4.30 3.57 -3.35
N ASP A 34 -4.10 4.40 -2.33
CA ASP A 34 -4.60 4.19 -0.97
C ASP A 34 -6.12 4.00 -0.94
N GLN A 35 -6.86 4.89 -1.61
CA GLN A 35 -8.32 4.78 -1.71
C GLN A 35 -8.77 3.48 -2.38
N ARG A 36 -8.09 3.09 -3.46
CA ARG A 36 -8.39 1.83 -4.16
C ARG A 36 -8.14 0.62 -3.27
N TRP A 37 -7.07 0.62 -2.48
CA TRP A 37 -6.77 -0.44 -1.52
C TRP A 37 -7.84 -0.52 -0.44
N ASP A 38 -8.24 0.62 0.15
CA ASP A 38 -9.32 0.66 1.14
C ASP A 38 -10.61 0.03 0.60
N GLU A 39 -11.00 0.38 -0.63
CA GLU A 39 -12.17 -0.20 -1.29
C GLU A 39 -12.03 -1.70 -1.59
N LEU A 40 -10.84 -2.16 -1.99
CA LEU A 40 -10.57 -3.58 -2.24
C LEU A 40 -10.62 -4.40 -0.94
N PHE A 41 -10.03 -3.89 0.14
CA PHE A 41 -10.03 -4.57 1.43
C PHE A 41 -11.40 -4.57 2.10
N ALA A 42 -12.18 -3.50 1.98
CA ALA A 42 -13.52 -3.43 2.55
C ALA A 42 -14.47 -4.51 2.01
N ARG A 43 -14.25 -5.00 0.78
CA ARG A 43 -15.07 -6.04 0.13
C ARG A 43 -14.47 -7.45 0.17
N SER A 44 -13.26 -7.61 0.72
CA SER A 44 -12.56 -8.89 0.78
C SER A 44 -12.54 -9.63 2.14
N PRO A 45 -13.23 -9.23 3.24
CA PRO A 45 -13.06 -9.92 4.54
C PRO A 45 -13.29 -11.44 4.49
N GLU A 46 -14.41 -11.88 3.91
CA GLU A 46 -14.76 -13.31 3.84
C GLU A 46 -13.76 -14.11 2.99
N LEU A 47 -13.29 -13.52 1.88
CA LEU A 47 -12.28 -14.14 1.02
C LEU A 47 -10.94 -14.27 1.74
N LEU A 48 -10.50 -13.22 2.43
CA LEU A 48 -9.24 -13.22 3.18
C LEU A 48 -9.30 -14.18 4.37
N GLU A 49 -10.44 -14.28 5.07
CA GLU A 49 -10.64 -15.27 6.13
C GLU A 49 -10.52 -16.69 5.60
N LYS A 50 -11.15 -16.98 4.45
CA LYS A 50 -11.03 -18.28 3.80
C LYS A 50 -9.59 -18.60 3.41
N LEU A 51 -8.87 -17.67 2.78
CA LEU A 51 -7.48 -17.85 2.39
C LEU A 51 -6.58 -18.09 3.60
N ALA A 52 -6.81 -17.37 4.70
CA ALA A 52 -6.07 -17.57 5.95
C ALA A 52 -6.34 -18.96 6.55
N ALA A 53 -7.60 -19.41 6.57
CA ALA A 53 -7.96 -20.74 7.05
C ALA A 53 -7.35 -21.85 6.18
N GLU A 54 -7.33 -21.69 4.87
CA GLU A 54 -6.68 -22.61 3.93
C GLU A 54 -5.16 -22.69 4.20
N ALA A 55 -4.48 -21.56 4.30
CA ALA A 55 -3.03 -21.52 4.57
C ALA A 55 -2.67 -22.19 5.91
N ILE A 56 -3.46 -21.98 6.96
CA ILE A 56 -3.26 -22.64 8.27
C ILE A 56 -3.46 -24.15 8.14
N ALA A 57 -4.51 -24.59 7.44
CA ALA A 57 -4.78 -26.01 7.25
C ALA A 57 -3.69 -26.71 6.43
N GLU A 58 -3.11 -26.03 5.44
CA GLU A 58 -1.98 -26.52 4.66
C GLU A 58 -0.72 -26.64 5.51
N ASP A 59 -0.44 -25.67 6.39
CA ASP A 59 0.69 -25.70 7.32
C ASP A 59 0.55 -26.85 8.33
N ASP A 60 -0.62 -27.00 8.94
CA ASP A 60 -0.94 -28.09 9.86
C ASP A 60 -0.83 -29.48 9.19
N ALA A 61 -1.09 -29.55 7.88
CA ALA A 61 -0.94 -30.75 7.06
C ALA A 61 0.51 -31.01 6.60
N GLY A 62 1.44 -30.10 6.88
CA GLY A 62 2.84 -30.19 6.44
C GLY A 62 3.01 -29.96 4.93
N LEU A 63 2.12 -29.19 4.31
CA LEU A 63 2.14 -28.86 2.89
C LEU A 63 2.84 -27.53 2.59
N THR A 64 3.35 -26.85 3.62
CA THR A 64 4.09 -25.60 3.53
C THR A 64 5.60 -25.84 3.71
N GLU A 65 6.39 -24.85 3.32
CA GLU A 65 7.83 -24.82 3.58
C GLU A 65 8.23 -23.49 4.25
N PRO A 66 9.29 -23.50 5.07
CA PRO A 66 9.83 -22.26 5.62
C PRO A 66 10.27 -21.31 4.49
N LEU A 67 9.87 -20.05 4.59
CA LEU A 67 10.35 -19.00 3.70
C LEU A 67 11.87 -18.82 3.87
N ASP A 68 12.63 -18.99 2.80
CA ASP A 68 14.07 -18.67 2.73
C ASP A 68 14.25 -17.35 1.94
N PRO A 69 14.47 -16.21 2.63
CA PRO A 69 14.58 -14.91 1.98
C PRO A 69 15.78 -14.79 1.05
N ASP A 70 16.83 -15.58 1.27
CA ASP A 70 18.06 -15.55 0.47
C ASP A 70 17.90 -16.32 -0.86
N ASN A 71 16.76 -16.99 -1.06
CA ASN A 71 16.44 -17.81 -2.23
C ASN A 71 15.11 -17.40 -2.91
N LEU A 72 14.71 -16.13 -2.75
CA LEU A 72 13.53 -15.53 -3.40
C LEU A 72 13.75 -15.10 -4.85
#